data_AF-A0A2S0WW70-F1
#
_entry.id   AF-A0A2S0WW70-F1
#
_cell.length_a   1.000
_cell.length_b   1.000
_cell.length_c   1.000
_cell.angle_alpha   90.00
_cell.angle_beta   90.00
_cell.angle_gamma   90.00
#
_symmetry.space_group_name_H-M   'P 1'
#
loop_
_entity.id
_entity.type
_entity.pdbx_description
1 polymer ?
#
loop_
_entity_poly.entity_id
_entity_poly.type
_entity_poly.pdbx_seq_one_letter_code
_entity_poly.pdbx_strand_id
1 'polypeptide(L)'
;MEFSSRTVGSRSPTSSGRGGESPPSHSAGVSCAHDARHTASAQLILIDTPLWPKHGTVWAHLVSDESIEELRAFADRAGLPARSFDLDHYDVPVDRYDDLVAAGAVAVSPRELVERLRRSGLRVTPRERRERAARPSLG
;
A
#
# COMPACT_ATOMS: atom_id res chain seq x y z
N MET A 1 -29.90 42.71 -50.47
CA MET A 1 -31.10 42.46 -51.28
C MET A 1 -31.41 40.99 -51.14
N GLU A 2 -32.64 40.70 -50.74
CA GLU A 2 -33.19 39.36 -50.48
C GLU A 2 -33.20 38.48 -51.74
N PHE A 3 -33.20 37.15 -51.54
CA PHE A 3 -34.30 36.24 -51.93
C PHE A 3 -33.87 34.81 -51.57
N SER A 4 -34.45 34.23 -50.51
CA SER A 4 -35.58 33.30 -50.59
C SER A 4 -35.31 32.08 -51.47
N SER A 5 -35.29 30.89 -50.85
CA SER A 5 -36.18 29.80 -51.26
C SER A 5 -36.23 28.67 -50.22
N ARG A 6 -37.45 28.45 -49.73
CA ARG A 6 -37.92 27.30 -48.98
C ARG A 6 -37.68 26.01 -49.77
N THR A 7 -37.51 24.88 -49.07
CA THR A 7 -38.19 23.63 -49.44
C THR A 7 -38.47 22.80 -48.20
N VAL A 8 -39.75 22.42 -48.07
CA VAL A 8 -40.32 21.50 -47.08
C VAL A 8 -40.09 20.05 -47.52
N GLY A 9 -39.88 19.15 -46.56
CA GLY A 9 -39.70 17.72 -46.84
C GLY A 9 -40.12 16.86 -45.67
N SER A 10 -41.43 16.70 -45.50
CA SER A 10 -42.09 15.78 -44.57
C SER A 10 -41.74 14.33 -44.86
N ARG A 11 -41.59 13.49 -43.82
CA ARG A 11 -42.01 12.07 -43.78
C ARG A 11 -41.77 11.44 -42.39
N SER A 12 -42.86 11.26 -41.65
CA SER A 12 -43.10 10.08 -40.78
C SER A 12 -43.66 8.93 -41.66
N PRO A 13 -43.83 7.66 -41.23
CA PRO A 13 -43.87 7.12 -39.88
C PRO A 13 -43.02 5.87 -39.62
N THR A 14 -42.99 5.51 -38.34
CA THR A 14 -42.32 4.39 -37.69
C THR A 14 -42.93 3.04 -38.04
N SER A 15 -42.09 2.08 -38.43
CA SER A 15 -42.43 0.66 -38.52
C SER A 15 -42.20 -0.04 -37.18
N SER A 16 -43.21 -0.80 -36.79
CA SER A 16 -43.24 -1.71 -35.65
C SER A 16 -42.31 -2.92 -35.87
N GLY A 17 -41.55 -3.32 -34.85
CA GLY A 17 -40.81 -4.58 -34.84
C GLY A 17 -40.42 -4.96 -33.42
N ARG A 18 -41.19 -5.89 -32.82
CA ARG A 18 -40.88 -6.55 -31.54
C ARG A 18 -39.73 -7.52 -31.74
N GLY A 19 -38.88 -7.66 -30.73
CA GLY A 19 -38.06 -8.86 -30.54
C GLY A 19 -36.75 -8.57 -29.84
N GLY A 20 -36.54 -9.20 -28.67
CA GLY A 20 -35.22 -9.33 -28.06
C GLY A 20 -35.07 -8.62 -26.73
N GLU A 21 -35.76 -9.10 -25.70
CA GLU A 21 -35.23 -9.01 -24.34
C GLU A 21 -33.91 -9.78 -24.28
N SER A 22 -32.81 -9.04 -24.13
CA SER A 22 -31.51 -9.57 -23.71
C SER A 22 -31.07 -8.74 -22.50
N PRO A 23 -30.77 -9.38 -21.35
CA PRO A 23 -30.39 -8.64 -20.15
C PRO A 23 -29.01 -8.00 -20.31
N PRO A 24 -28.73 -6.89 -19.60
CA PRO A 24 -27.37 -6.39 -19.48
C PRO A 24 -26.53 -7.42 -18.72
N SER A 25 -25.51 -7.95 -19.41
CA SER A 25 -24.41 -8.66 -18.77
C SER A 25 -23.54 -7.62 -18.05
N HIS A 26 -24.05 -7.10 -16.93
CA HIS A 26 -23.21 -6.49 -15.93
C HIS A 26 -22.51 -7.66 -15.24
N SER A 27 -21.27 -7.88 -15.64
CA SER A 27 -20.34 -8.72 -14.89
C SER A 27 -20.44 -8.32 -13.43
N ALA A 28 -20.87 -9.31 -12.65
CA ALA A 28 -21.13 -9.26 -11.24
C ALA A 28 -19.98 -8.61 -10.48
N GLY A 29 -20.36 -7.95 -9.39
CA GLY A 29 -19.42 -7.36 -8.46
C GLY A 29 -18.41 -8.37 -7.96
N VAL A 30 -17.17 -7.93 -7.92
CA VAL A 30 -16.26 -8.27 -6.83
C VAL A 30 -16.13 -7.01 -5.99
N SER A 31 -17.24 -6.62 -5.37
CA SER A 31 -17.16 -5.96 -4.07
C SER A 31 -17.25 -7.09 -3.06
N CYS A 32 -16.14 -7.81 -2.90
CA CYS A 32 -15.87 -8.37 -1.59
C CYS A 32 -15.41 -7.16 -0.77
N ALA A 33 -16.32 -6.65 0.05
CA ALA A 33 -15.93 -6.01 1.29
C ALA A 33 -14.77 -6.82 1.86
N HIS A 34 -13.57 -6.23 1.90
CA HIS A 34 -12.52 -6.80 2.71
C HIS A 34 -13.06 -6.67 4.13
N ASP A 35 -13.52 -7.83 4.58
CA ASP A 35 -14.33 -8.11 5.74
C ASP A 35 -13.94 -7.22 6.93
N ALA A 36 -14.96 -6.74 7.65
CA ALA A 36 -14.86 -5.89 8.82
C ALA A 36 -14.25 -6.61 10.04
N ARG A 37 -13.19 -7.39 9.83
CA ARG A 37 -12.20 -7.80 10.83
C ARG A 37 -11.15 -6.71 11.09
N HIS A 38 -11.18 -5.60 10.34
CA HIS A 38 -10.39 -4.38 10.61
C HIS A 38 -11.01 -3.49 11.70
N THR A 39 -11.62 -4.06 12.74
CA THR A 39 -11.98 -3.30 13.95
C THR A 39 -11.15 -3.82 15.12
N ALA A 40 -10.04 -3.11 15.36
CA ALA A 40 -9.16 -3.19 16.52
C ALA A 40 -8.15 -4.34 16.63
N SER A 41 -7.46 -4.72 15.54
CA SER A 41 -6.03 -5.02 15.68
C SER A 41 -5.32 -3.67 15.74
N ALA A 42 -4.77 -3.33 16.90
CA ALA A 42 -3.96 -2.13 17.04
C ALA A 42 -2.68 -2.31 16.20
N GLN A 43 -2.74 -1.87 14.95
CA GLN A 43 -1.63 -1.81 13.99
C GLN A 43 -0.41 -1.20 14.68
N LEU A 44 0.51 -2.03 15.15
CA LEU A 44 1.67 -1.59 15.92
C LEU A 44 2.86 -1.45 14.97
N ILE A 45 2.92 -0.30 14.32
CA ILE A 45 4.17 0.15 13.72
C ILE A 45 5.10 0.54 14.86
N LEU A 46 6.25 -0.11 14.95
CA LEU A 46 7.22 0.07 16.01
C LEU A 46 8.43 0.82 15.47
N ILE A 47 8.91 1.79 16.22
CA ILE A 47 10.16 2.50 15.94
C ILE A 47 11.09 2.40 17.15
N ASP A 48 12.35 2.01 16.96
CA ASP A 48 13.30 1.99 18.07
C ASP A 48 13.95 3.36 18.30
N THR A 49 14.49 3.54 19.50
CA THR A 49 15.31 4.72 19.80
C THR A 49 16.51 4.80 18.84
N PRO A 50 16.77 5.94 18.19
CA PRO A 50 17.85 6.07 17.22
C PRO A 50 19.20 6.03 17.94
N LEU A 51 19.85 4.87 17.89
CA LEU A 51 21.12 4.60 18.58
C LEU A 51 22.23 4.13 17.63
N TRP A 52 21.92 3.91 16.35
CA TRP A 52 22.86 3.34 15.38
C TRP A 52 23.63 4.44 14.62
N PRO A 53 24.93 4.68 14.90
CA PRO A 53 25.69 5.70 14.20
C PRO A 53 26.12 5.23 12.81
N LYS A 54 25.68 5.93 11.76
CA LYS A 54 26.04 5.65 10.36
C LYS A 54 25.92 6.92 9.52
N HIS A 55 26.83 7.13 8.57
CA HIS A 55 26.82 8.30 7.67
C HIS A 55 26.76 9.67 8.38
N GLY A 56 27.35 9.79 9.57
CA GLY A 56 27.36 11.05 10.33
C GLY A 56 26.05 11.39 11.03
N THR A 57 25.08 10.46 11.06
CA THR A 57 23.83 10.60 11.81
C THR A 57 23.54 9.33 12.61
N VAL A 58 22.52 9.37 13.47
CA VAL A 58 22.00 8.20 14.18
C VAL A 58 20.69 7.73 13.55
N TRP A 59 20.56 6.42 13.44
CA TRP A 59 19.44 5.77 12.76
C TRP A 59 18.62 4.95 13.74
N ALA A 60 17.33 4.94 13.48
CA ALA A 60 16.33 4.05 14.04
C ALA A 60 15.87 3.04 12.97
N HIS A 61 15.18 2.01 13.41
CA HIS A 61 14.53 0.99 12.61
C HIS A 61 13.03 1.08 12.84
N LEU A 62 12.29 1.04 11.74
CA LEU A 62 10.84 0.99 11.72
C LEU A 62 10.39 -0.39 11.24
N VAL A 63 9.55 -1.06 12.01
CA VAL A 63 9.04 -2.41 11.71
C VAL A 63 7.54 -2.49 11.96
N SER A 64 6.92 -3.53 11.41
CA SER A 64 5.62 -4.02 11.85
C SER A 64 5.83 -5.41 12.47
N ASP A 65 5.09 -5.73 13.51
CA ASP A 65 5.02 -7.08 14.08
C ASP A 65 3.85 -7.91 13.53
N GLU A 66 3.09 -7.37 12.58
CA GLU A 66 1.97 -8.04 11.93
C GLU A 66 2.18 -8.25 10.42
N SER A 67 2.55 -7.19 9.67
CA SER A 67 2.65 -7.26 8.21
C SER A 67 3.63 -6.26 7.57
N ILE A 68 4.38 -6.74 6.58
CA ILE A 68 5.24 -5.90 5.73
C ILE A 68 4.43 -4.97 4.82
N GLU A 69 3.23 -5.38 4.40
CA GLU A 69 2.36 -4.55 3.56
C GLU A 69 1.92 -3.30 4.32
N GLU A 70 1.55 -3.46 5.58
CA GLU A 70 1.14 -2.35 6.45
C GLU A 70 2.31 -1.42 6.77
N LEU A 71 3.50 -1.99 7.01
CA LEU A 71 4.73 -1.22 7.19
C LEU A 71 5.01 -0.33 5.98
N ARG A 72 4.87 -0.88 4.76
CA ARG A 72 5.03 -0.13 3.51
C ARG A 72 3.96 0.94 3.36
N ALA A 73 2.69 0.61 3.61
CA ALA A 73 1.60 1.57 3.54
C ALA A 73 1.78 2.74 4.53
N PHE A 74 2.28 2.46 5.74
CA PHE A 74 2.62 3.50 6.71
C PHE A 74 3.80 4.36 6.22
N ALA A 75 4.86 3.73 5.74
CA ALA A 75 6.03 4.41 5.20
C ALA A 75 5.68 5.33 4.02
N ASP A 76 4.80 4.88 3.11
CA ASP A 76 4.33 5.66 1.97
C ASP A 76 3.53 6.88 2.42
N ARG A 77 2.62 6.73 3.40
CA ARG A 77 1.86 7.85 3.98
C ARG A 77 2.77 8.85 4.70
N ALA A 78 3.83 8.35 5.36
CA ALA A 78 4.82 9.19 6.01
C ALA A 78 5.82 9.82 5.04
N GLY A 79 5.83 9.41 3.77
CA GLY A 79 6.78 9.90 2.76
C GLY A 79 8.21 9.38 2.95
N LEU A 80 8.38 8.18 3.52
CA LEU A 80 9.68 7.53 3.59
C LEU A 80 10.09 7.02 2.19
N PRO A 81 11.34 7.20 1.78
CA PRO A 81 11.78 6.76 0.47
C PRO A 81 11.84 5.23 0.40
N ALA A 82 11.33 4.62 -0.67
CA ALA A 82 11.33 3.16 -0.83
C ALA A 82 12.72 2.50 -0.70
N ARG A 83 13.80 3.25 -0.98
CA ARG A 83 15.19 2.78 -0.85
C ARG A 83 15.65 2.54 0.59
N SER A 84 14.94 3.09 1.59
CA SER A 84 15.28 2.82 3.00
C SER A 84 14.65 1.54 3.52
N PHE A 85 13.86 0.84 2.70
CA PHE A 85 13.35 -0.49 3.03
C PHE A 85 14.43 -1.57 2.84
N ASP A 86 14.68 -2.36 3.88
CA ASP A 86 15.54 -3.54 3.82
C ASP A 86 14.79 -4.81 4.26
N LEU A 87 14.03 -5.38 3.32
CA LEU A 87 13.31 -6.66 3.38
C LEU A 87 12.24 -6.82 4.46
N ASP A 88 12.51 -6.45 5.71
CA ASP A 88 11.63 -6.57 6.87
C ASP A 88 11.51 -5.29 7.72
N HIS A 89 12.32 -4.27 7.43
CA HIS A 89 12.34 -3.00 8.18
C HIS A 89 12.64 -1.80 7.27
N TYR A 90 12.42 -0.59 7.79
CA TYR A 90 12.94 0.65 7.22
C TYR A 90 14.03 1.26 8.11
N ASP A 91 15.11 1.72 7.49
CA ASP A 91 16.11 2.58 8.13
C ASP A 91 15.60 4.03 8.18
N VAL A 92 15.54 4.61 9.38
CA VAL A 92 15.01 5.94 9.64
C VAL A 92 16.10 6.84 10.23
N PRO A 93 16.46 7.97 9.59
CA PRO A 93 17.37 8.94 10.20
C PRO A 93 16.66 9.65 11.37
N VAL A 94 17.42 10.05 12.39
CA VAL A 94 16.90 10.75 13.58
C VAL A 94 16.00 11.94 13.26
N ASP A 95 16.29 12.70 12.20
CA ASP A 95 15.49 13.85 11.78
C ASP A 95 14.04 13.50 11.43
N ARG A 96 13.74 12.22 11.15
CA ARG A 96 12.40 11.72 10.80
C ARG A 96 11.75 10.96 11.95
N TYR A 97 12.46 10.75 13.06
CA TYR A 97 11.96 9.97 14.19
C TYR A 97 10.69 10.59 14.78
N ASP A 98 10.75 11.88 15.13
CA ASP A 98 9.62 12.58 15.76
C ASP A 98 8.40 12.65 14.84
N ASP A 99 8.61 12.84 13.54
CA ASP A 99 7.54 12.84 12.53
C ASP A 99 6.80 11.49 12.47
N LEU A 100 7.53 10.38 12.56
CA LEU A 100 6.94 9.04 12.52
C LEU A 100 6.21 8.71 13.81
N VAL A 101 6.75 9.13 14.96
CA VAL A 101 6.06 9.01 16.25
C VAL A 101 4.76 9.83 16.23
N ALA A 102 4.80 11.06 15.71
CA ALA A 102 3.62 11.90 15.54
C ALA A 102 2.61 11.31 14.54
N ALA A 103 3.07 10.57 13.53
CA ALA A 103 2.23 9.84 12.59
C ALA A 103 1.61 8.55 13.18
N GLY A 104 1.96 8.17 14.41
CA GLY A 104 1.39 7.03 15.12
C GLY A 104 2.33 5.83 15.26
N ALA A 105 3.62 5.95 14.94
CA ALA A 105 4.59 4.91 15.27
C ALA A 105 4.83 4.86 16.78
N VAL A 106 4.90 3.66 17.33
CA VAL A 106 5.13 3.43 18.76
C VAL A 106 6.62 3.31 19.03
N ALA A 107 7.13 4.29 19.76
CA ALA A 107 8.50 4.28 20.25
C ALA A 107 8.72 3.13 21.24
N VAL A 108 9.66 2.25 20.92
CA VAL A 108 10.05 1.10 21.75
C VAL A 108 11.57 1.05 21.93
N SER A 109 12.04 0.22 22.86
CA SER A 109 13.48 -0.05 22.94
C SER A 109 13.93 -0.92 21.75
N PRO A 110 15.19 -0.84 21.30
CA PRO A 110 15.70 -1.72 20.25
C PRO A 110 15.55 -3.21 20.59
N ARG A 111 15.66 -3.56 21.88
CA ARG A 111 15.49 -4.94 22.35
C ARG A 111 14.05 -5.40 22.16
N GLU A 112 13.08 -4.57 22.53
CA GLU A 112 11.65 -4.86 22.37
C GLU A 112 11.28 -4.98 20.89
N LEU A 113 11.78 -4.07 20.06
CA LEU A 113 11.57 -4.09 18.61
C LEU A 113 12.04 -5.42 18.00
N VAL A 114 13.27 -5.83 18.32
CA VAL A 114 13.84 -7.08 17.82
C VAL A 114 13.08 -8.30 18.34
N GLU A 115 12.63 -8.28 19.60
CA GLU A 115 11.85 -9.39 20.18
C GLU A 115 10.50 -9.56 19.46
N ARG A 116 9.77 -8.46 19.23
CA ARG A 116 8.49 -8.48 18.52
C ARG A 116 8.66 -8.87 17.06
N LEU A 117 9.64 -8.32 16.36
CA LEU A 117 9.94 -8.70 14.98
C LEU A 117 10.28 -10.20 14.88
N ARG A 118 11.03 -10.76 15.83
CA ARG A 118 11.29 -12.20 15.87
C ARG A 118 10.03 -13.02 16.13
N ARG A 119 9.16 -12.56 17.04
CA ARG A 119 7.90 -13.23 17.38
C ARG A 119 6.90 -13.21 16.22
N SER A 120 6.89 -12.15 15.43
CA SER A 120 6.05 -12.03 14.22
C SER A 120 6.38 -13.05 13.12
N GLY A 121 7.61 -13.56 13.12
CA GLY A 121 8.12 -14.40 12.02
C GLY A 121 8.45 -13.63 10.74
N LEU A 122 8.29 -12.30 10.71
CA LEU A 122 8.63 -11.46 9.56
C LEU A 122 10.14 -11.24 9.41
N ARG A 123 10.91 -11.49 10.48
CA ARG A 123 12.36 -11.29 10.48
C ARG A 123 13.04 -12.14 9.41
N VAL A 124 13.68 -11.47 8.46
CA VAL A 124 14.59 -12.07 7.48
C VAL A 124 15.97 -12.20 8.10
N THR A 125 16.37 -13.43 8.34
CA THR A 125 17.70 -13.74 8.88
C THR A 125 18.79 -13.56 7.82
N PRO A 126 20.05 -13.36 8.23
CA PRO A 126 21.18 -13.33 7.31
C PRO A 126 21.31 -14.61 6.46
N ARG A 127 20.85 -15.77 6.97
CA ARG A 127 20.81 -17.02 6.21
C ARG A 127 19.81 -16.93 5.06
N GLU A 128 18.57 -16.53 5.34
CA GLU A 128 17.53 -16.38 4.32
C GLU A 128 17.90 -15.32 3.29
N ARG A 129 18.58 -14.24 3.70
CA ARG A 129 19.12 -13.24 2.78
C ARG A 129 20.11 -13.86 1.79
N ARG A 130 21.05 -14.69 2.28
CA ARG A 130 22.00 -15.41 1.41
C ARG A 130 21.29 -16.40 0.48
N GLU A 131 20.30 -17.12 0.98
CA GLU A 131 19.51 -18.05 0.17
C GLU A 131 18.73 -17.33 -0.95
N ARG A 132 18.12 -16.17 -0.65
CA ARG A 132 17.45 -15.34 -1.67
C ARG A 132 18.43 -14.79 -2.69
N ALA A 133 19.60 -14.32 -2.27
CA ALA A 133 20.65 -13.85 -3.18
C ALA A 133 21.26 -14.98 -4.03
N ALA A 134 21.32 -16.21 -3.49
CA ALA A 134 21.87 -17.38 -4.16
C ALA A 134 20.89 -18.08 -5.10
N ARG A 135 19.62 -17.68 -5.14
CA ARG A 135 18.67 -18.13 -6.17
C ARG A 135 18.90 -17.30 -7.43
N PRO A 136 19.62 -17.80 -8.46
CA PRO A 136 19.69 -17.09 -9.72
C PRO A 136 18.27 -16.96 -10.27
N SER A 137 17.91 -15.75 -10.68
CA SER A 137 16.72 -15.52 -11.50
C SER A 137 16.82 -16.46 -12.70
N LEU A 138 15.97 -17.49 -12.75
CA LEU A 138 15.78 -18.27 -13.96
C LEU A 138 15.06 -17.35 -14.96
N GLY A 139 15.87 -16.57 -15.69
CA GLY A 139 15.50 -15.94 -16.94
C GLY A 139 15.85 -16.85 -18.10
#